data_AF-A0A246SDZ1-F1
#
_entry.id   AF-A0A246SDZ1-F1
#
_cell.length_a   1.000
_cell.length_b   1.000
_cell.length_c   1.000
_cell.angle_alpha   90.00
_cell.angle_beta   90.00
_cell.angle_gamma   90.00
#
_symmetry.space_group_name_H-M   'P 1'
#
loop_
_entity.id
_entity.type
_entity.pdbx_description
1 polymer ?
#
loop_
_entity_poly.entity_id
_entity_poly.type
_entity_poly.pdbx_seq_one_letter_code
_entity_poly.pdbx_strand_id
1 'polypeptide(L)' 'MINADIESWALARAHHIVLNEGLNLAKAAQDLDRKRSRSMVYELRKVITAAIVEAHAASFEAEGGQR' A
#
# COMPACT_ATOMS: atom_id res chain seq x y z
N MET A 1 -14.67 -15.71 9.73
CA MET A 1 -15.01 -14.36 9.22
C MET A 1 -13.80 -13.42 9.21
N ILE A 2 -12.92 -13.42 10.22
CA ILE A 2 -11.75 -12.53 10.32
C ILE A 2 -10.77 -12.59 9.13
N ASN A 3 -10.53 -13.77 8.53
CA ASN A 3 -9.69 -13.87 7.31
C ASN A 3 -10.27 -13.13 6.10
N ALA A 4 -11.60 -13.09 5.95
CA ALA A 4 -12.24 -12.34 4.88
C ALA A 4 -12.09 -10.83 5.10
N ASP A 5 -12.02 -10.38 6.36
CA ASP A 5 -11.86 -8.97 6.71
C ASP A 5 -10.44 -8.46 6.39
N ILE A 6 -9.40 -9.25 6.66
CA ILE A 6 -8.02 -8.91 6.30
C ILE A 6 -7.82 -8.92 4.79
N GLU A 7 -8.35 -9.93 4.08
CA GLU A 7 -8.25 -10.00 2.62
C GLU A 7 -8.98 -8.82 1.95
N SER A 8 -10.19 -8.50 2.40
CA SER A 8 -10.95 -7.35 1.89
C SER A 8 -10.23 -6.03 2.17
N TRP A 9 -9.65 -5.86 3.38
CA TRP A 9 -8.84 -4.69 3.71
C TRP A 9 -7.60 -4.61 2.81
N ALA A 10 -6.86 -5.71 2.64
CA ALA A 10 -5.64 -5.75 1.85
C ALA A 10 -5.93 -5.41 0.38
N LEU A 11 -7.03 -5.93 -0.16
CA LEU A 11 -7.48 -5.60 -1.52
C LEU A 11 -7.81 -4.11 -1.66
N ALA A 12 -8.60 -3.55 -0.73
CA ALA A 12 -8.92 -2.12 -0.73
C ALA A 12 -7.66 -1.25 -0.59
N ARG A 13 -6.73 -1.65 0.28
CA ARG A 13 -5.46 -0.96 0.52
C ARG A 13 -4.58 -0.96 -0.73
N ALA A 14 -4.43 -2.11 -1.38
CA ALA A 14 -3.68 -2.23 -2.63
C ALA A 14 -4.30 -1.40 -3.75
N HIS A 15 -5.64 -1.42 -3.88
CA HIS A 15 -6.34 -0.62 -4.89
C HIS A 15 -6.09 0.88 -4.70
N HIS A 16 -6.13 1.37 -3.47
CA HIS A 16 -5.80 2.76 -3.16
C HIS A 16 -4.36 3.11 -3.56
N ILE A 17 -3.39 2.24 -3.25
CA ILE A 17 -1.97 2.43 -3.60
C ILE A 17 -1.77 2.57 -5.11
N VAL A 18 -2.45 1.72 -5.88
CA VAL A 18 -2.33 1.73 -7.34
C VAL A 18 -2.96 2.99 -7.92
N LEU A 19 -4.19 3.31 -7.51
CA LEU A 19 -4.94 4.43 -8.08
C LEU A 19 -4.37 5.80 -7.73
N ASN A 20 -3.77 5.96 -6.55
CA ASN A 20 -3.27 7.25 -6.12
C ASN A 20 -1.77 7.37 -6.39
N GLU A 21 -0.95 6.53 -5.77
CA GLU A 21 0.51 6.64 -5.85
C GLU A 21 1.02 6.13 -7.19
N GLY A 22 0.50 4.99 -7.66
CA GLY A 22 0.86 4.41 -8.96
C GLY A 22 0.48 5.29 -10.15
N LEU A 23 -0.75 5.79 -10.19
CA LEU A 23 -1.21 6.67 -11.27
C LEU A 23 -0.48 8.01 -11.30
N ASN A 24 -0.21 8.59 -10.12
CA ASN A 24 0.55 9.83 -10.03
C ASN A 24 1.97 9.66 -10.55
N LEU A 25 2.63 8.54 -10.21
CA LEU A 25 3.93 8.20 -10.77
C LEU A 25 3.88 8.02 -12.29
N ALA A 26 2.87 7.30 -12.80
CA ALA A 26 2.69 7.11 -14.23
C ALA A 26 2.52 8.44 -14.97
N LYS A 27 1.75 9.38 -14.40
CA LYS A 27 1.58 10.73 -14.95
C LYS A 27 2.91 11.51 -14.96
N ALA A 28 3.66 11.53 -13.87
CA ALA A 28 4.97 12.20 -13.83
C ALA A 28 5.97 11.60 -14.82
N ALA A 29 5.91 10.29 -15.05
CA ALA A 29 6.74 9.61 -16.05
C ALA A 29 6.33 9.97 -17.47
N GLN A 30 5.02 10.04 -17.76
CA GLN A 30 4.49 10.51 -19.06
C GLN A 30 4.89 11.96 -19.36
N ASP A 31 4.89 12.83 -18.34
CA ASP A 31 5.33 14.23 -18.44
C ASP A 31 6.86 14.37 -18.59
N LEU A 32 7.61 13.26 -18.60
CA LEU A 32 9.08 13.21 -18.62
C LEU A 32 9.74 13.96 -17.45
N ASP A 33 9.01 14.20 -16.35
CA ASP A 33 9.52 14.86 -15.15
C ASP A 33 10.29 13.85 -14.29
N ARG A 34 11.59 13.73 -14.58
CA ARG A 34 12.50 12.80 -13.88
C ARG A 34 12.63 13.10 -12.38
N LYS A 35 12.59 14.38 -11.98
CA LYS A 35 12.76 14.77 -10.56
C LYS A 35 11.54 14.34 -9.77
N ARG A 36 10.35 14.64 -10.28
CA ARG A 36 9.08 14.25 -9.67
C ARG A 36 8.87 12.74 -9.69
N SER A 37 9.19 12.08 -10.81
CA SER A 37 9.11 10.62 -10.93
C SER A 37 9.96 9.92 -9.86
N ARG A 38 11.22 10.37 -9.65
CA ARG A 38 12.08 9.82 -8.58
C ARG A 38 11.46 10.00 -7.20
N SER A 39 10.96 11.20 -6.89
CA SER A 39 10.28 11.45 -5.61
C SER A 39 9.08 10.54 -5.40
N MET A 40 8.27 10.34 -6.45
CA MET A 40 7.07 9.51 -6.39
C MET A 40 7.38 8.01 -6.25
N VAL A 41 8.49 7.53 -6.83
CA VAL A 41 8.97 6.16 -6.57
C VAL A 41 9.30 5.96 -5.09
N TYR A 42 9.95 6.93 -4.44
CA TYR A 42 10.26 6.83 -3.01
C TYR A 42 8.99 6.82 -2.15
N GLU A 43 8.02 7.70 -2.45
CA GLU A 43 6.75 7.71 -1.72
C GLU A 43 5.95 6.42 -1.94
N LEU A 44 5.87 5.92 -3.18
CA LEU A 44 5.21 4.65 -3.48
C LEU A 44 5.84 3.50 -2.68
N ARG A 45 7.18 3.42 -2.64
CA ARG A 45 7.89 2.40 -1.82
C ARG A 45 7.54 2.54 -0.34
N LYS A 46 7.52 3.76 0.20
CA LYS A 46 7.18 4.03 1.59
C LYS A 46 5.77 3.57 1.94
N VAL A 47 4.78 3.88 1.09
CA VAL A 47 3.39 3.47 1.31
C VAL A 47 3.23 1.95 1.21
N ILE A 48 3.89 1.29 0.26
CA ILE A 48 3.89 -0.18 0.17
C ILE A 48 4.49 -0.80 1.43
N THR A 49 5.63 -0.30 1.92
CA THR A 49 6.23 -0.79 3.16
C THR A 49 5.31 -0.59 4.35
N ALA A 50 4.67 0.57 4.47
CA ALA A 50 3.68 0.82 5.53
C ALA A 50 2.52 -0.17 5.47
N ALA A 51 1.94 -0.42 4.29
CA ALA A 51 0.85 -1.38 4.11
C ALA A 51 1.25 -2.81 4.50
N ILE A 52 2.50 -3.23 4.20
CA ILE A 52 3.01 -4.54 4.61
C ILE A 52 3.15 -4.63 6.14
N VAL A 53 3.67 -3.58 6.79
CA VAL A 53 3.79 -3.54 8.25
C VAL A 53 2.42 -3.51 8.94
N GLU A 54 1.47 -2.74 8.41
CA GLU A 54 0.08 -2.69 8.85
C GLU A 54 -0.56 -4.09 8.76
N ALA A 55 -0.39 -4.77 7.62
CA ALA A 55 -0.90 -6.13 7.41
C ALA A 55 -0.29 -7.13 8.39
N HIS A 56 1.03 -7.05 8.59
CA HIS A 56 1.74 -7.91 9.52
C HIS A 56 1.23 -7.69 10.95
N ALA A 57 1.13 -6.45 11.42
CA ALA A 57 0.61 -6.14 12.75
C ALA A 57 -0.84 -6.62 12.94
N ALA A 58 -1.71 -6.44 11.95
CA ALA A 58 -3.09 -6.93 11.99
C ALA A 58 -3.16 -8.46 12.13
N SER A 59 -2.22 -9.20 11.53
CA SER A 59 -2.13 -10.65 11.68
C SER A 59 -1.73 -11.09 13.10
N PHE A 60 -0.90 -10.33 13.83
CA PHE A 60 -0.54 -10.67 15.23
C PHE A 60 -1.68 -10.43 16.21
N GLU A 61 -2.44 -9.36 16.05
CA GLU A 61 -3.62 -9.08 16.89
C GLU A 61 -4.69 -10.16 16.72
N ALA A 62 -4.82 -10.72 15.51
CA ALA A 62 -5.71 -11.85 15.25
C ALA A 62 -5.30 -13.12 16.02
N GLU A 63 -4.00 -13.38 16.20
CA GLU A 63 -3.50 -14.53 16.96
C GLU A 63 -3.51 -14.31 18.48
N GLY A 64 -3.32 -13.06 18.94
CA GLY A 64 -3.30 -12.68 20.36
C GLY A 64 -4.67 -12.71 21.06
N GLY A 65 -5.77 -12.61 20.31
CA GLY A 65 -7.15 -12.64 20.84
C GLY A 65 -7.73 -14.04 21.11
N GLN A 66 -6.95 -15.11 20.88
CA GLN A 66 -7.39 -16.51 21.09
C GLN A 66 -6.83 -17.17 22.37
N ARG A 67 -6.23 -16.41 23.30
CA ARG A 67 -5.73 -16.93 24.59
C ARG A 67 -6.44 -16.32 25.78
#